data_AF-A0A940CZB7-F1
#
_entry.id   AF-A0A940CZB7-F1
#
_cell.length_a   1.000
_cell.length_b   1.000
_cell.length_c   1.000
_cell.angle_alpha   90.00
_cell.angle_beta   90.00
_cell.angle_gamma   90.00
#
_symmetry.space_group_name_H-M   'P 1'
#
loop_
_entity.id
_entity.type
_entity.pdbx_description
1 polymer ?
#
loop_
_entity_poly.entity_id
_entity_poly.type
_entity_poly.pdbx_seq_one_letter_code
_entity_poly.pdbx_strand_id
1 'polypeptide(L)'
;MNGKEQKRYYKEFQNPGFIQELVLKGIKREYIEKIEEFAKGLGKNFEPTQMYRIFNDLVKINDEVRRKDKKDIDLNDFHKRLLVLRPRIAYTFARIIDRSRDRDKEIIDTFKRFIINSIDIITDENSEKAIDYFKNFFDVYESILAYHKAAIVMKSDRRR
;
A
#
# COMPACT_ATOMS: atom_id res chain seq x y z
N MET A 1 -24.20 -5.77 0.97
CA MET A 1 -23.24 -6.11 2.04
C MET A 1 -23.57 -5.30 3.27
N ASN A 2 -23.56 -5.95 4.42
CA ASN A 2 -23.92 -5.35 5.70
C ASN A 2 -22.72 -4.57 6.23
N GLY A 3 -22.89 -3.32 6.71
CA GLY A 3 -21.77 -2.44 7.12
C GLY A 3 -20.86 -3.00 8.23
N LYS A 4 -21.23 -4.13 8.84
CA LYS A 4 -20.42 -4.87 9.82
C LYS A 4 -19.24 -5.63 9.19
N GLU A 5 -19.38 -6.17 7.98
CA GLU A 5 -18.31 -6.92 7.29
C GLU A 5 -17.21 -5.99 6.80
N GLN A 6 -17.59 -4.84 6.23
CA GLN A 6 -16.63 -3.83 5.78
C GLN A 6 -15.78 -3.27 6.93
N LYS A 7 -16.38 -3.12 8.12
CA LYS A 7 -15.65 -2.76 9.36
C LYS A 7 -14.71 -3.87 9.85
N ARG A 8 -14.94 -5.14 9.51
CA ARG A 8 -14.09 -6.27 9.90
C ARG A 8 -12.80 -6.30 9.08
N TYR A 9 -12.89 -6.19 7.75
CA TYR A 9 -11.72 -6.21 6.86
C TYR A 9 -10.81 -4.99 7.04
N TYR A 10 -11.41 -3.83 7.34
CA TYR A 10 -10.70 -2.64 7.76
C TYR A 10 -9.76 -2.89 8.96
N LYS A 11 -10.24 -3.60 9.99
CA LYS A 11 -9.45 -3.90 11.19
C LYS A 11 -8.29 -4.84 10.95
N GLU A 12 -8.34 -5.65 9.89
CA GLU A 12 -7.23 -6.53 9.55
C GLU A 12 -6.01 -5.75 9.06
N PHE A 13 -6.21 -4.71 8.25
CA PHE A 13 -5.12 -3.81 7.84
C PHE A 13 -4.58 -2.93 9.00
N GLN A 14 -5.29 -2.86 10.12
CA GLN A 14 -4.77 -2.27 11.36
C GLN A 14 -3.91 -3.25 12.17
N ASN A 15 -4.01 -4.56 11.89
CA ASN A 15 -3.26 -5.59 12.60
C ASN A 15 -1.82 -5.70 12.04
N PRO A 16 -0.77 -5.40 12.83
CA PRO A 16 0.61 -5.50 12.37
C PRO A 16 0.98 -6.90 11.87
N GLY A 17 0.43 -7.96 12.47
CA GLY A 17 0.70 -9.34 12.06
C GLY A 17 0.17 -9.67 10.67
N PHE A 18 -0.95 -9.05 10.26
CA PHE A 18 -1.47 -9.22 8.90
C PHE A 18 -0.61 -8.48 7.86
N ILE A 19 -0.18 -7.25 8.18
CA ILE A 19 0.76 -6.49 7.33
C ILE A 19 2.06 -7.28 7.15
N GLN A 20 2.59 -7.82 8.25
CA GLN A 20 3.78 -8.67 8.20
C GLN A 20 3.57 -9.90 7.33
N GLU A 21 2.42 -10.57 7.44
CA GLU A 21 2.15 -11.73 6.60
C GLU A 21 2.09 -11.37 5.11
N LEU A 22 1.45 -10.25 4.74
CA LEU A 22 1.39 -9.76 3.36
C LEU A 22 2.78 -9.46 2.80
N VAL A 23 3.66 -8.82 3.59
CA VAL A 23 5.01 -8.46 3.15
C VAL A 23 5.91 -9.70 3.05
N LEU A 24 5.88 -10.59 4.04
CA LEU A 24 6.77 -11.75 4.07
C LEU A 24 6.33 -12.86 3.10
N LYS A 25 5.03 -13.04 2.88
CA LYS A 25 4.49 -14.18 2.12
C LYS A 25 3.76 -13.80 0.82
N GLY A 26 3.51 -12.52 0.57
CA GLY A 26 2.81 -12.04 -0.61
C GLY A 26 1.29 -12.27 -0.58
N ILE A 27 0.63 -11.96 -1.69
CA ILE A 27 -0.81 -12.13 -1.86
C ILE A 27 -1.15 -13.63 -1.95
N LYS A 28 -2.12 -14.05 -1.14
CA LYS A 28 -2.77 -15.35 -1.27
C LYS A 28 -4.24 -15.16 -1.62
N ARG A 29 -4.87 -16.21 -2.15
CA ARG A 29 -6.26 -16.18 -2.61
C ARG A 29 -7.22 -15.72 -1.50
N GLU A 30 -7.00 -16.16 -0.27
CA GLU A 30 -7.80 -15.79 0.90
C GLU A 30 -7.66 -14.31 1.31
N TYR A 31 -6.70 -13.57 0.78
CA TYR A 31 -6.50 -12.13 1.07
C TYR A 31 -7.15 -11.21 0.04
N ILE A 32 -7.51 -11.73 -1.14
CA ILE A 32 -8.01 -10.90 -2.25
C ILE A 32 -9.25 -10.10 -1.83
N GLU A 33 -10.24 -10.77 -1.22
CA GLU A 33 -11.47 -10.10 -0.77
C GLU A 33 -11.18 -9.01 0.28
N LYS A 34 -10.21 -9.26 1.17
CA LYS A 34 -9.78 -8.32 2.22
C LYS A 34 -9.15 -7.07 1.62
N ILE A 35 -8.27 -7.27 0.64
CA ILE A 35 -7.59 -6.20 -0.11
C ILE A 35 -8.62 -5.37 -0.88
N GLU A 36 -9.56 -6.03 -1.57
CA GLU A 36 -10.60 -5.37 -2.34
C GLU A 36 -11.52 -4.52 -1.45
N GLU A 37 -11.99 -5.05 -0.32
CA GLU A 37 -12.85 -4.31 0.60
C GLU A 37 -12.13 -3.14 1.27
N PHE A 38 -10.86 -3.31 1.64
CA PHE A 38 -10.03 -2.22 2.11
C PHE A 38 -9.91 -1.10 1.05
N ALA A 39 -9.61 -1.47 -0.20
CA ALA A 39 -9.45 -0.54 -1.31
C ALA A 39 -10.75 0.23 -1.65
N LYS A 40 -11.90 -0.45 -1.60
CA LYS A 40 -13.23 0.20 -1.74
C LYS A 40 -13.52 1.19 -0.62
N GLY A 41 -12.98 0.92 0.57
CA GLY A 41 -13.15 1.75 1.76
C GLY A 41 -12.42 3.09 1.70
N LEU A 42 -11.32 3.20 0.95
CA LEU A 42 -10.56 4.47 0.77
C LEU A 42 -11.42 5.63 0.27
N GLY A 43 -12.58 5.34 -0.36
CA GLY A 43 -13.59 6.33 -0.71
C GLY A 43 -13.19 7.25 -1.86
N LYS A 44 -14.13 8.03 -2.40
CA LYS A 44 -13.85 8.87 -3.59
C LYS A 44 -12.95 10.09 -3.30
N ASN A 45 -12.69 10.39 -2.04
CA ASN A 45 -11.91 11.57 -1.64
C ASN A 45 -10.40 11.30 -1.63
N PHE A 46 -10.01 10.03 -1.65
CA PHE A 46 -8.63 9.61 -1.90
C PHE A 46 -8.45 9.52 -3.42
N GLU A 47 -7.64 10.42 -3.98
CA GLU A 47 -7.35 10.43 -5.41
C GLU A 47 -5.96 9.84 -5.65
N PRO A 48 -5.80 8.81 -6.50
CA PRO A 48 -4.49 8.19 -6.75
C PRO A 48 -3.39 9.18 -7.19
N THR A 49 -3.79 10.28 -7.84
CA THR A 49 -2.89 11.37 -8.24
C THR A 49 -2.19 12.03 -7.05
N GLN A 50 -2.81 12.03 -5.87
CA GLN A 50 -2.22 12.54 -4.63
C GLN A 50 -1.00 11.72 -4.20
N MET A 51 -0.94 10.44 -4.59
CA MET A 51 0.16 9.51 -4.32
C MET A 51 1.15 9.39 -5.47
N TYR A 52 0.94 10.09 -6.59
CA TYR A 52 1.67 9.87 -7.83
C TYR A 52 3.20 9.94 -7.67
N ARG A 53 3.70 10.88 -6.87
CA ARG A 53 5.14 11.01 -6.61
C ARG A 53 5.71 9.79 -5.87
N ILE A 54 5.00 9.30 -4.85
CA ILE A 54 5.39 8.12 -4.08
C ILE A 54 5.28 6.88 -4.95
N PHE A 55 4.19 6.76 -5.71
CA PHE A 55 3.96 5.68 -6.66
C PHE A 55 5.10 5.58 -7.68
N ASN A 56 5.48 6.69 -8.31
CA ASN A 56 6.57 6.71 -9.28
C ASN A 56 7.91 6.29 -8.68
N ASP A 57 8.22 6.71 -7.45
CA ASP A 57 9.46 6.29 -6.79
C ASP A 57 9.45 4.77 -6.52
N LEU A 58 8.31 4.22 -6.07
CA LEU A 58 8.13 2.79 -5.87
C LEU A 58 8.22 2.00 -7.18
N VAL A 59 7.61 2.49 -8.27
CA VAL A 59 7.69 1.88 -9.61
C VAL A 59 9.13 1.83 -10.10
N LYS A 60 9.91 2.91 -9.94
CA LYS A 60 11.32 2.92 -10.32
C LYS A 60 12.15 1.89 -9.57
N ILE A 61 11.89 1.73 -8.26
CA ILE A 61 12.54 0.69 -7.45
C ILE A 61 12.12 -0.70 -7.94
N ASN A 62 10.83 -0.91 -8.21
CA ASN A 62 10.31 -2.18 -8.72
C ASN A 62 10.87 -2.55 -10.11
N ASP A 63 10.97 -1.59 -11.02
CA ASP A 63 11.55 -1.80 -12.34
C ASP A 63 13.00 -2.26 -12.25
N GLU A 64 13.78 -1.66 -11.34
CA GLU A 64 15.16 -2.08 -11.09
C GLU A 64 15.22 -3.50 -10.51
N VAL A 65 14.44 -3.75 -9.46
CA VAL A 65 14.34 -5.04 -8.77
C VAL A 65 13.86 -6.18 -9.69
N ARG A 66 13.09 -5.87 -10.73
CA ARG A 66 12.62 -6.83 -11.73
C ARG A 66 13.59 -7.06 -12.89
N ARG A 67 14.50 -6.12 -13.17
CA ARG A 67 15.45 -6.20 -14.29
C ARG A 67 16.81 -6.77 -13.90
N LYS A 68 17.22 -6.63 -12.64
CA LYS A 68 18.52 -7.10 -12.12
C LYS A 68 18.37 -8.44 -11.41
N ASP A 69 19.44 -9.23 -11.41
CA ASP A 69 19.57 -10.32 -10.44
C ASP A 69 19.69 -9.73 -9.02
N LYS A 70 19.15 -10.43 -8.02
CA LYS A 70 19.14 -9.94 -6.62
C LYS A 70 20.53 -9.59 -6.10
N LYS A 71 21.52 -10.42 -6.46
CA LYS A 71 22.94 -10.24 -6.12
C LYS A 71 23.56 -8.95 -6.67
N ASP A 72 22.97 -8.38 -7.72
CA ASP A 72 23.47 -7.16 -8.39
C ASP A 72 22.79 -5.89 -7.85
N ILE A 73 21.90 -6.03 -6.86
CA ILE A 73 21.23 -4.91 -6.21
C ILE A 73 22.05 -4.50 -4.98
N ASP A 74 22.49 -3.24 -4.94
CA ASP A 74 23.08 -2.65 -3.75
C ASP A 74 22.00 -2.50 -2.67
N LEU A 75 22.01 -3.39 -1.67
CA LEU A 75 21.05 -3.39 -0.57
C LEU A 75 21.09 -2.10 0.25
N ASN A 76 22.27 -1.46 0.38
CA ASN A 76 22.38 -0.21 1.13
C ASN A 76 21.68 0.94 0.39
N ASP A 77 21.89 1.06 -0.92
CA ASP A 77 21.17 2.05 -1.75
C ASP A 77 19.67 1.77 -1.77
N PHE A 78 19.29 0.50 -1.96
CA PHE A 78 17.90 0.05 -1.95
C PHE A 78 17.18 0.43 -0.64
N HIS A 79 17.76 0.10 0.52
CA HIS A 79 17.20 0.47 1.82
C HIS A 79 17.14 1.98 2.00
N LYS A 80 18.21 2.70 1.67
CA LYS A 80 18.25 4.16 1.76
C LYS A 80 17.12 4.81 0.95
N ARG A 81 16.87 4.34 -0.27
CA ARG A 81 15.78 4.85 -1.12
C ARG A 81 14.41 4.61 -0.51
N LEU A 82 14.16 3.43 0.07
CA LEU A 82 12.91 3.14 0.77
C LEU A 82 12.75 4.01 2.04
N LEU A 83 13.79 4.14 2.85
CA LEU A 83 13.76 4.95 4.07
C LEU A 83 13.45 6.43 3.80
N VAL A 84 13.97 6.99 2.69
CA VAL A 84 13.67 8.37 2.28
C VAL A 84 12.19 8.57 1.88
N LEU A 85 11.47 7.51 1.51
CA LEU A 85 10.03 7.60 1.24
C LEU A 85 9.22 7.83 2.51
N ARG A 86 9.68 7.38 3.69
CA ARG A 86 8.95 7.51 4.96
C ARG A 86 8.50 8.94 5.25
N PRO A 87 9.40 9.96 5.31
CA PRO A 87 8.97 11.34 5.55
C PRO A 87 8.08 11.89 4.42
N ARG A 88 8.29 11.48 3.16
CA ARG A 88 7.45 11.90 2.03
C ARG A 88 6.03 11.35 2.14
N ILE A 89 5.88 10.10 2.55
CA ILE A 89 4.61 9.44 2.82
C ILE A 89 3.90 10.17 3.97
N ALA A 90 4.60 10.36 5.10
CA ALA A 90 4.03 11.04 6.26
C ALA A 90 3.47 12.44 5.89
N TYR A 91 4.27 13.23 5.18
CA TYR A 91 3.85 14.56 4.71
C TYR A 91 2.66 14.51 3.74
N THR A 92 2.72 13.62 2.75
CA THR A 92 1.67 13.48 1.73
C THR A 92 0.34 13.08 2.37
N PHE A 93 0.35 12.06 3.23
CA PHE A 93 -0.86 11.61 3.92
C PHE A 93 -1.39 12.63 4.92
N ALA A 94 -0.54 13.39 5.62
CA ALA A 94 -0.99 14.47 6.49
C ALA A 94 -1.85 15.49 5.71
N ARG A 95 -1.42 15.86 4.50
CA ARG A 95 -2.18 16.78 3.62
C ARG A 95 -3.48 16.19 3.10
N ILE A 96 -3.51 14.88 2.82
CA ILE A 96 -4.72 14.19 2.36
C ILE A 96 -5.73 14.12 3.52
N ILE A 97 -5.28 13.70 4.70
CA ILE A 97 -6.10 13.54 5.91
C ILE A 97 -6.72 14.88 6.33
N ASP A 98 -5.95 15.97 6.29
CA ASP A 98 -6.42 17.31 6.62
C ASP A 98 -7.62 17.76 5.77
N ARG A 99 -7.65 17.33 4.50
CA ARG A 99 -8.72 17.65 3.54
C ARG A 99 -9.86 16.62 3.50
N SER A 100 -9.73 15.53 4.25
CA SER A 100 -10.65 14.40 4.24
C SER A 100 -11.75 14.57 5.28
N ARG A 101 -12.92 13.95 5.03
CA ARG A 101 -13.99 13.85 6.03
C ARG A 101 -13.57 12.89 7.13
N ASP A 102 -14.06 13.08 8.36
CA ASP A 102 -13.64 12.28 9.53
C ASP A 102 -13.73 10.76 9.31
N ARG A 103 -14.79 10.31 8.62
CA ARG A 103 -14.98 8.90 8.26
C ARG A 103 -13.91 8.31 7.33
N ASP A 104 -13.25 9.14 6.53
CA ASP A 104 -12.23 8.72 5.56
C ASP A 104 -10.81 8.85 6.16
N LYS A 105 -10.63 9.70 7.17
CA LYS A 105 -9.33 9.92 7.84
C LYS A 105 -8.75 8.63 8.40
N GLU A 106 -9.59 7.80 9.03
CA GLU A 106 -9.16 6.55 9.68
C GLU A 106 -8.61 5.52 8.68
N ILE A 107 -9.29 5.35 7.55
CA ILE A 107 -8.88 4.39 6.52
C ILE A 107 -7.67 4.88 5.72
N ILE A 108 -7.58 6.18 5.49
CA ILE A 108 -6.41 6.81 4.87
C ILE A 108 -5.19 6.70 5.81
N ASP A 109 -5.36 6.92 7.11
CA ASP A 109 -4.28 6.72 8.11
C ASP A 109 -3.86 5.25 8.19
N THR A 110 -4.81 4.32 8.09
CA THR A 110 -4.52 2.88 8.05
C THR A 110 -3.70 2.52 6.80
N PHE A 111 -4.02 3.09 5.63
CA PHE A 111 -3.22 2.88 4.43
C PHE A 111 -1.81 3.45 4.55
N LYS A 112 -1.67 4.65 5.14
CA LYS A 112 -0.36 5.23 5.47
C LYS A 112 0.47 4.27 6.32
N ARG A 113 -0.12 3.74 7.40
CA ARG A 113 0.55 2.80 8.31
C ARG A 113 0.96 1.52 7.61
N PHE A 114 0.11 0.97 6.74
CA PHE A 114 0.46 -0.18 5.91
C PHE A 114 1.75 0.06 5.12
N ILE A 115 1.85 1.19 4.41
CA ILE A 115 3.03 1.50 3.59
C ILE A 115 4.28 1.70 4.47
N ILE A 116 4.16 2.47 5.56
CA ILE A 116 5.26 2.77 6.48
C ILE A 116 5.77 1.48 7.16
N ASN A 117 4.87 0.67 7.70
CA ASN A 117 5.24 -0.59 8.37
C ASN A 117 5.85 -1.59 7.38
N SER A 118 5.36 -1.62 6.14
CA SER A 118 5.94 -2.47 5.10
C SER A 118 7.37 -2.05 4.78
N ILE A 119 7.62 -0.74 4.67
CA ILE A 119 8.99 -0.21 4.50
C ILE A 119 9.88 -0.64 5.66
N ASP A 120 9.42 -0.51 6.91
CA ASP A 120 10.20 -0.92 8.09
C ASP A 120 10.57 -2.40 8.03
N ILE A 121 9.59 -3.29 7.78
CA ILE A 121 9.82 -4.73 7.66
C ILE A 121 10.84 -5.05 6.56
N ILE A 122 10.78 -4.35 5.42
CA ILE A 122 11.71 -4.56 4.30
C ILE A 122 13.11 -4.09 4.69
N THR A 123 13.24 -2.91 5.31
CA THR A 123 14.55 -2.32 5.59
C THR A 123 15.24 -2.91 6.81
N ASP A 124 14.50 -3.59 7.69
CA ASP A 124 15.05 -4.35 8.82
C ASP A 124 15.67 -5.69 8.36
N GLU A 125 15.34 -6.18 7.16
CA GLU A 125 15.91 -7.39 6.56
C GLU A 125 17.22 -7.06 5.83
N ASN A 126 18.36 -7.53 6.35
CA ASN A 126 19.68 -7.20 5.80
C ASN A 126 20.19 -8.20 4.74
N SER A 127 19.29 -8.99 4.14
CA SER A 127 19.64 -9.96 3.10
C SER A 127 18.84 -9.72 1.81
N GLU A 128 19.17 -10.47 0.75
CA GLU A 128 18.44 -10.43 -0.52
C GLU A 128 16.94 -10.73 -0.39
N LYS A 129 16.49 -11.30 0.75
CA LYS A 129 15.06 -11.47 1.04
C LYS A 129 14.29 -10.16 1.10
N ALA A 130 14.94 -9.04 1.46
CA ALA A 130 14.34 -7.72 1.44
C ALA A 130 13.76 -7.37 0.04
N ILE A 131 14.42 -7.87 -1.01
CA ILE A 131 13.99 -7.70 -2.40
C ILE A 131 12.68 -8.47 -2.65
N ASP A 132 12.54 -9.68 -2.11
CA ASP A 132 11.29 -10.46 -2.20
C ASP A 132 10.17 -9.83 -1.39
N TYR A 133 10.47 -9.36 -0.18
CA TYR A 133 9.52 -8.65 0.66
C TYR A 133 9.00 -7.37 -0.01
N PHE A 134 9.89 -6.65 -0.71
CA PHE A 134 9.49 -5.50 -1.49
C PHE A 134 8.60 -5.87 -2.68
N LYS A 135 8.90 -6.94 -3.42
CA LYS A 135 8.03 -7.43 -4.51
C LYS A 135 6.63 -7.76 -3.99
N ASN A 136 6.56 -8.49 -2.89
CA ASN A 136 5.30 -8.84 -2.21
C ASN A 136 4.51 -7.60 -1.78
N PHE A 137 5.18 -6.65 -1.10
CA PHE A 137 4.59 -5.37 -0.73
C PHE A 137 4.07 -4.61 -1.96
N PHE A 138 4.87 -4.53 -3.03
CA PHE A 138 4.53 -3.78 -4.23
C PHE A 138 3.30 -4.37 -4.91
N ASP A 139 3.20 -5.70 -5.03
CA ASP A 139 2.04 -6.37 -5.60
C ASP A 139 0.76 -6.12 -4.79
N VAL A 140 0.84 -6.11 -3.44
CA VAL A 140 -0.27 -5.73 -2.55
C VAL A 140 -0.65 -4.26 -2.74
N TYR A 141 0.34 -3.37 -2.77
CA TYR A 141 0.14 -1.94 -2.95
C TYR A 141 -0.54 -1.63 -4.29
N GLU A 142 -0.08 -2.21 -5.40
CA GLU A 142 -0.73 -2.07 -6.70
C GLU A 142 -2.14 -2.66 -6.72
N SER A 143 -2.35 -3.80 -6.07
CA SER A 143 -3.69 -4.42 -5.97
C SER A 143 -4.68 -3.49 -5.26
N ILE A 144 -4.27 -2.84 -4.16
CA ILE A 144 -5.10 -1.85 -3.46
C ILE A 144 -5.46 -0.70 -4.40
N LEU A 145 -4.48 -0.14 -5.12
CA LEU A 145 -4.73 0.98 -6.05
C LEU A 145 -5.63 0.58 -7.22
N ALA A 146 -5.46 -0.63 -7.76
CA ALA A 146 -6.26 -1.15 -8.86
C ALA A 146 -7.74 -1.31 -8.45
N TYR A 147 -8.00 -2.00 -7.34
CA TYR A 147 -9.36 -2.17 -6.81
C TYR A 147 -10.00 -0.84 -6.44
N HIS A 148 -9.23 0.08 -5.87
CA HIS A 148 -9.70 1.40 -5.53
C HIS A 148 -10.14 2.18 -6.79
N LYS A 149 -9.31 2.19 -7.84
CA LYS A 149 -9.64 2.80 -9.13
C LYS A 149 -10.88 2.17 -9.76
N ALA A 150 -10.98 0.84 -9.76
CA ALA A 150 -12.16 0.13 -10.25
C ALA A 150 -13.43 0.56 -9.49
N ALA A 151 -13.35 0.67 -8.17
CA ALA A 151 -14.47 1.10 -7.32
C ALA A 151 -14.92 2.55 -7.61
N ILE A 152 -14.01 3.44 -7.98
CA ILE A 152 -14.35 4.81 -8.39
C ILE A 152 -15.10 4.80 -9.73
N VAL A 153 -14.58 4.10 -10.74
CA VAL A 153 -15.17 4.03 -12.10
C VAL A 153 -16.58 3.44 -12.05
N MET A 154 -16.77 2.28 -11.43
CA MET A 154 -18.07 1.61 -11.36
C MET A 154 -19.15 2.44 -10.64
N LYS A 155 -18.77 3.28 -9.67
CA LYS A 155 -19.71 4.18 -8.98
C LYS A 155 -20.07 5.42 -9.81
N SER A 156 -19.32 5.72 -10.86
CA SER A 156 -19.57 6.85 -11.75
C SER A 156 -20.49 6.44 -12.91
N ASP A 157 -20.36 5.21 -13.41
CA ASP A 157 -21.24 4.67 -14.45
C ASP A 157 -22.69 4.46 -13.98
N ARG A 158 -22.91 4.10 -12.71
CA ARG A 158 -24.26 3.97 -12.13
C ARG A 158 -25.02 5.28 -11.91
N ARG A 159 -24.42 6.43 -12.23
CA ARG A 159 -25.04 7.77 -12.12
C ARG A 159 -25.34 8.41 -13.47
N ARG A 160 -25.09 7.69 -14.57
CA ARG A 160 -25.54 8.02 -15.93
C ARG A 160 -26.71 7.12 -16.28
#